data_AF-A0A9E2Y6N1-F1
#
_entry.id   AF-A0A9E2Y6N1-F1
#
_cell.length_a   1.000
_cell.length_b   1.000
_cell.length_c   1.000
_cell.angle_alpha   90.00
_cell.angle_beta   90.00
_cell.angle_gamma   90.00
#
_symmetry.space_group_name_H-M   'P 1'
#
loop_
_entity.id
_entity.type
_entity.pdbx_description
1 polymer ?
#
loop_
_entity_poly.entity_id
_entity_poly.type
_entity_poly.pdbx_seq_one_letter_code
_entity_poly.pdbx_strand_id
1 'polypeptide(L)'
;MQVLLSVLLTSCGGSGVASPPAVPVAAADWSPSAVAAPDLMHVNAYWTLFASAGYPQVEIARVPMTAKSKFVNIGATNGNNLLYTSAIAYHNKQLWILSFGKHSGDPDTLVVFDLPLKAASLPRHQFVLSGSDGGDAVAFDAKGNLWLSSATNHEVLRYNGPFTKNRTLKPSVTINGGSLYAYAIAVDKVNNVYVSLFNGGSEIDCRLEAAVQEEAVFSDRP
;
A
#
# COMPACT_ATOMS: atom_id res chain seq x y z
N MET A 1 21.31 -17.01 9.61
CA MET A 1 20.72 -17.89 8.58
C MET A 1 20.14 -17.00 7.52
N GLN A 2 20.85 -16.86 6.41
CA GLN A 2 20.50 -15.94 5.32
C GLN A 2 19.54 -16.71 4.40
N VAL A 3 18.27 -16.33 4.39
CA VAL A 3 17.31 -16.88 3.44
C VAL A 3 17.61 -16.19 2.11
N LEU A 4 18.19 -16.92 1.16
CA LEU A 4 18.28 -16.46 -0.22
C LEU A 4 16.86 -16.48 -0.80
N LEU A 5 16.29 -15.29 -1.01
CA LEU A 5 15.01 -15.13 -1.69
C LEU A 5 15.29 -15.00 -3.19
N SER A 6 14.97 -16.03 -3.96
CA SER A 6 14.98 -15.97 -5.42
C SER A 6 13.73 -15.23 -5.89
N VAL A 7 13.88 -13.96 -6.27
CA VAL A 7 12.78 -13.18 -6.86
C VAL A 7 12.65 -13.56 -8.33
N LEU A 8 11.57 -14.25 -8.68
CA LEU A 8 11.17 -14.45 -10.07
C LEU A 8 10.34 -13.23 -10.50
N LEU A 9 10.97 -12.30 -11.23
CA LEU A 9 10.27 -11.28 -11.99
C LEU A 9 9.63 -11.96 -13.21
N THR A 10 8.40 -12.44 -13.08
CA THR A 10 7.66 -13.00 -14.21
C THR A 10 6.97 -11.87 -15.00
N SER A 11 7.29 -11.83 -16.30
CA SER A 11 6.80 -10.91 -17.36
C SER A 11 6.97 -9.40 -17.12
N CYS A 12 8.19 -8.90 -17.32
CA CYS A 12 8.41 -7.49 -17.66
C CYS A 12 8.02 -7.26 -19.13
N GLY A 13 6.88 -6.60 -19.38
CA GLY A 13 6.48 -6.20 -20.73
C GLY A 13 7.07 -4.83 -21.11
N GLY A 14 8.31 -4.80 -21.60
CA GLY A 14 8.90 -3.63 -22.26
C GLY A 14 8.86 -3.80 -23.78
N SER A 15 8.45 -2.75 -24.50
CA SER A 15 8.29 -2.71 -25.96
C SER A 15 9.51 -3.24 -26.71
N GLY A 16 9.41 -4.41 -27.35
CA GLY A 16 10.47 -4.93 -28.22
C GLY A 16 10.47 -6.43 -28.52
N VAL A 17 9.64 -7.24 -27.86
CA VAL A 17 9.57 -8.69 -28.12
C VAL A 17 8.32 -9.04 -28.93
N ALA A 18 8.53 -9.82 -29.99
CA ALA A 18 7.49 -10.27 -30.92
C ALA A 18 6.24 -10.77 -30.17
N SER A 19 5.08 -10.29 -30.60
CA SER A 19 3.79 -10.67 -30.03
C SER A 19 3.68 -12.20 -29.94
N PRO A 20 3.32 -12.77 -28.79
CA PRO A 20 2.90 -14.17 -28.76
C PRO A 20 1.74 -14.36 -29.75
N PRO A 21 1.60 -15.55 -30.37
CA PRO A 21 0.50 -15.80 -31.30
C PRO A 21 -0.82 -15.46 -30.60
N ALA A 22 -1.65 -14.67 -31.29
CA ALA A 22 -2.93 -14.22 -30.78
C ALA A 22 -3.72 -15.45 -30.33
N VAL A 23 -3.88 -15.61 -29.01
CA VAL A 23 -4.94 -16.45 -28.48
C VAL A 23 -6.22 -15.75 -28.92
N PRO A 24 -7.11 -16.39 -29.71
CA PRO A 24 -8.37 -15.77 -30.07
C PRO A 24 -9.16 -15.59 -28.77
N VAL A 25 -9.09 -14.37 -28.21
CA VAL A 25 -10.04 -13.91 -27.21
C VAL A 25 -11.32 -13.77 -28.02
N ALA A 26 -12.21 -14.75 -27.89
CA ALA A 26 -13.60 -14.55 -28.28
C ALA A 26 -14.01 -13.21 -27.69
N ALA A 27 -14.47 -12.29 -28.53
CA ALA A 27 -14.97 -11.00 -28.08
C ALA A 27 -16.02 -11.28 -27.02
N ALA A 28 -15.61 -11.21 -25.74
CA ALA A 28 -16.55 -11.17 -24.65
C ALA A 28 -17.32 -9.89 -24.93
N ASP A 29 -18.60 -10.03 -25.26
CA ASP A 29 -19.51 -8.92 -25.31
C ASP A 29 -19.41 -8.21 -23.96
N TRP A 30 -18.61 -7.15 -23.91
CA TRP A 30 -18.60 -6.19 -22.82
C TRP A 30 -19.93 -5.45 -22.91
N SER A 31 -21.01 -6.14 -22.55
CA SER A 31 -22.15 -5.44 -21.99
C SER A 31 -21.60 -4.75 -20.74
N PRO A 32 -21.75 -3.43 -20.59
CA PRO A 32 -21.51 -2.76 -19.33
C PRO A 32 -22.68 -3.14 -18.42
N SER A 33 -22.77 -4.42 -18.08
CA SER A 33 -23.36 -4.83 -16.83
C SER A 33 -22.36 -4.37 -15.79
N ALA A 34 -22.34 -3.05 -15.54
CA ALA A 34 -21.78 -2.49 -14.33
C ALA A 34 -22.34 -3.38 -13.23
N VAL A 35 -21.49 -4.21 -12.63
CA VAL A 35 -21.86 -4.94 -11.43
C VAL A 35 -22.40 -3.85 -10.52
N ALA A 36 -23.72 -3.84 -10.30
CA ALA A 36 -24.36 -2.81 -9.52
C ALA A 36 -23.61 -2.83 -8.18
N ALA A 37 -22.77 -1.80 -7.97
CA ALA A 37 -22.06 -1.67 -6.72
C ALA A 37 -23.16 -1.71 -5.64
N PRO A 38 -23.06 -2.59 -4.63
CA PRO A 38 -24.09 -2.73 -3.62
C PRO A 38 -24.38 -1.33 -3.09
N ASP A 39 -25.62 -0.85 -3.25
CA ASP A 39 -26.06 0.55 -3.06
C ASP A 39 -25.10 1.36 -2.18
N LEU A 40 -23.99 1.84 -2.75
CA LEU A 40 -22.91 2.52 -2.01
C LEU A 40 -23.33 3.95 -1.68
N MET A 41 -24.64 4.20 -1.68
CA MET A 41 -25.21 5.47 -1.33
C MET A 41 -24.73 5.80 0.08
N HIS A 42 -24.19 7.01 0.24
CA HIS A 42 -24.04 7.65 1.53
C HIS A 42 -22.90 7.16 2.43
N VAL A 43 -21.94 6.39 1.90
CA VAL A 43 -20.68 6.08 2.61
C VAL A 43 -19.63 7.18 2.40
N ASN A 44 -18.66 7.26 3.32
CA ASN A 44 -17.52 8.16 3.21
C ASN A 44 -16.39 7.50 2.41
N ALA A 45 -15.90 8.19 1.39
CA ALA A 45 -14.61 7.94 0.77
C ALA A 45 -13.53 8.78 1.46
N TYR A 46 -12.33 8.22 1.57
CA TYR A 46 -11.17 8.82 2.22
C TYR A 46 -9.98 8.72 1.26
N TRP A 47 -9.23 9.81 1.09
CA TRP A 47 -7.96 9.79 0.37
C TRP A 47 -6.97 10.72 1.04
N THR A 48 -5.70 10.40 0.88
CA THR A 48 -4.59 11.26 1.30
C THR A 48 -4.29 12.28 0.23
N LEU A 49 -3.81 13.44 0.65
CA LEU A 49 -3.22 14.43 -0.24
C LEU A 49 -1.75 14.56 0.11
N PHE A 50 -0.90 14.33 -0.90
CA PHE A 50 0.53 14.50 -0.78
C PHE A 50 0.89 15.98 -0.89
N ALA A 51 1.06 16.66 0.23
CA ALA A 51 1.62 18.02 0.31
C ALA A 51 1.97 18.39 1.76
N SER A 52 2.86 19.38 1.91
CA SER A 52 3.53 19.78 3.15
C SER A 52 2.63 20.12 4.34
N ALA A 53 3.25 20.30 5.51
CA ALA A 53 2.58 20.84 6.70
C ALA A 53 1.82 22.14 6.34
N GLY A 54 0.52 22.18 6.62
CA GLY A 54 -0.39 23.28 6.27
C GLY A 54 -1.47 22.92 5.24
N TYR A 55 -1.28 21.84 4.46
CA TYR A 55 -2.29 21.30 3.55
C TYR A 55 -3.23 20.29 4.24
N PRO A 56 -4.47 20.10 3.74
CA PRO A 56 -5.26 18.93 4.12
C PRO A 56 -4.42 17.66 3.93
N GLN A 57 -4.38 16.83 4.96
CA GLN A 57 -3.67 15.54 4.95
C GLN A 57 -4.62 14.46 4.42
N VAL A 58 -5.84 14.44 4.93
CA VAL A 58 -6.91 13.55 4.45
C VAL A 58 -8.11 14.37 4.04
N GLU A 59 -8.69 14.05 2.90
CA GLU A 59 -10.00 14.55 2.48
C GLU A 59 -11.04 13.45 2.57
N ILE A 60 -12.27 13.88 2.88
CA ILE A 60 -13.41 13.01 3.06
C ILE A 60 -14.57 13.56 2.24
N ALA A 61 -15.20 12.71 1.43
CA ALA A 61 -16.45 13.05 0.76
C ALA A 61 -17.42 11.89 0.79
N ARG A 62 -18.72 12.19 0.66
CA ARG A 62 -19.74 11.16 0.48
C ARG A 62 -19.85 10.75 -0.97
N VAL A 63 -19.97 9.44 -1.20
CA VAL A 63 -20.24 8.88 -2.52
C VAL A 63 -21.76 8.67 -2.74
N PRO A 64 -22.25 8.76 -4.00
CA PRO A 64 -21.51 9.14 -5.21
C PRO A 64 -21.07 10.62 -5.17
N MET A 65 -19.85 10.88 -5.65
CA MET A 65 -19.30 12.23 -5.71
C MET A 65 -19.78 12.94 -6.98
N THR A 66 -20.19 14.20 -6.85
CA THR A 66 -20.61 15.06 -7.95
C THR A 66 -19.88 16.39 -7.86
N ALA A 67 -20.00 17.24 -8.90
CA ALA A 67 -19.45 18.60 -8.87
C ALA A 67 -19.98 19.48 -7.71
N LYS A 68 -21.09 19.08 -7.06
CA LYS A 68 -21.67 19.77 -5.89
C LYS A 68 -21.30 19.13 -4.55
N SER A 69 -20.54 18.02 -4.56
CA SER A 69 -20.14 17.34 -3.34
C SER A 69 -19.28 18.26 -2.46
N LYS A 70 -19.48 18.14 -1.15
CA LYS A 70 -18.67 18.85 -0.16
C LYS A 70 -17.58 17.93 0.36
N PHE A 71 -16.44 18.54 0.63
CA PHE A 71 -15.24 17.87 1.12
C PHE A 71 -14.99 18.31 2.56
N VAL A 72 -14.65 17.34 3.42
CA VAL A 72 -14.16 17.60 4.78
C VAL A 72 -12.67 17.39 4.78
N ASN A 73 -11.95 18.43 5.20
CA ASN A 73 -10.50 18.45 5.19
C ASN A 73 -9.98 18.19 6.59
N ILE A 74 -9.10 17.20 6.73
CA ILE A 74 -8.40 16.85 7.96
C ILE A 74 -6.95 17.31 7.81
N GLY A 75 -6.61 18.41 8.47
CA GLY A 75 -5.24 18.94 8.50
C GLY A 75 -4.37 18.28 9.57
N ALA A 76 -3.07 18.54 9.50
CA ALA A 76 -2.11 18.22 10.54
C ALA A 76 -2.45 18.99 11.83
N THR A 77 -2.42 18.32 12.98
CA THR A 77 -2.54 18.94 14.31
C THR A 77 -1.51 18.34 15.26
N ASN A 78 -1.22 19.03 16.37
CA ASN A 78 -0.32 18.51 17.40
C ASN A 78 -0.82 17.20 18.04
N GLY A 79 -2.09 16.83 17.86
CA GLY A 79 -2.68 15.62 18.46
C GLY A 79 -2.85 14.46 17.49
N ASN A 80 -3.01 14.70 16.18
CA ASN A 80 -3.29 13.64 15.22
C ASN A 80 -2.05 13.04 14.56
N ASN A 81 -0.86 13.65 14.73
CA ASN A 81 0.41 13.19 14.17
C ASN A 81 0.37 12.90 12.66
N LEU A 82 -0.59 13.47 11.93
CA LEU A 82 -0.61 13.44 10.47
C LEU A 82 0.38 14.49 10.00
N LEU A 83 1.54 14.04 9.56
CA LEU A 83 2.66 14.82 9.10
C LEU A 83 3.04 14.31 7.71
N TYR A 84 2.56 14.98 6.67
CA TYR A 84 2.85 14.64 5.28
C TYR A 84 2.37 13.22 4.95
N THR A 85 1.13 13.08 4.50
CA THR A 85 0.57 11.75 4.24
C THR A 85 0.74 11.33 2.78
N SER A 86 1.27 10.13 2.54
CA SER A 86 1.36 9.53 1.19
C SER A 86 0.26 8.52 0.93
N ALA A 87 0.04 7.61 1.89
CA ALA A 87 -0.77 6.43 1.64
C ALA A 87 -1.88 6.24 2.67
N ILE A 88 -2.93 5.52 2.26
CA ILE A 88 -4.02 5.11 3.14
C ILE A 88 -4.42 3.67 2.82
N ALA A 89 -4.63 2.88 3.86
CA ALA A 89 -5.22 1.55 3.76
C ALA A 89 -6.37 1.40 4.75
N TYR A 90 -7.39 0.62 4.37
CA TYR A 90 -8.44 0.19 5.27
C TYR A 90 -8.17 -1.23 5.73
N HIS A 91 -8.09 -1.44 7.04
CA HIS A 91 -7.92 -2.78 7.61
C HIS A 91 -8.55 -2.84 9.00
N ASN A 92 -9.29 -3.92 9.29
CA ASN A 92 -9.97 -4.15 10.57
C ASN A 92 -10.80 -2.96 11.08
N LYS A 93 -11.59 -2.33 10.19
CA LYS A 93 -12.43 -1.16 10.49
C LYS A 93 -11.66 0.11 10.90
N GLN A 94 -10.38 0.15 10.57
CA GLN A 94 -9.49 1.27 10.86
C GLN A 94 -8.89 1.81 9.57
N LEU A 95 -8.59 3.11 9.59
CA LEU A 95 -7.75 3.73 8.57
C LEU A 95 -6.31 3.72 9.05
N TRP A 96 -5.44 3.22 8.19
CA TRP A 96 -4.00 3.15 8.39
C TRP A 96 -3.38 4.12 7.42
N ILE A 97 -2.92 5.25 7.94
CA ILE A 97 -2.41 6.35 7.14
C ILE A 97 -0.90 6.38 7.29
N LEU A 98 -0.20 6.30 6.18
CA LEU A 98 1.24 6.47 6.14
C LEU A 98 1.56 7.96 6.20
N SER A 99 2.40 8.33 7.15
CA SER A 99 2.84 9.68 7.43
C SER A 99 4.35 9.71 7.40
N PHE A 100 4.95 10.57 6.57
CA PHE A 100 6.40 10.69 6.49
C PHE A 100 6.98 11.32 7.76
N GLY A 101 8.18 10.85 8.13
CA GLY A 101 9.10 11.68 8.92
C GLY A 101 9.44 12.95 8.14
N LYS A 102 9.69 14.06 8.84
CA LYS A 102 9.95 15.35 8.19
C LYS A 102 11.32 15.31 7.46
N HIS A 103 11.29 14.99 6.16
CA HIS A 103 12.41 14.91 5.21
C HIS A 103 13.38 13.73 5.41
N SER A 104 13.90 13.24 4.28
CA SER A 104 14.83 12.12 4.08
C SER A 104 15.69 11.75 5.30
N GLY A 105 15.64 10.49 5.68
CA GLY A 105 16.44 9.90 6.76
C GLY A 105 15.67 9.54 8.04
N ASP A 106 14.43 10.00 8.18
CA ASP A 106 13.53 9.58 9.26
C ASP A 106 12.58 8.46 8.79
N PRO A 107 12.36 7.41 9.60
CA PRO A 107 11.44 6.33 9.25
C PRO A 107 9.99 6.81 9.12
N ASP A 108 9.24 6.19 8.22
CA ASP A 108 7.81 6.49 8.08
C ASP A 108 7.04 6.05 9.32
N THR A 109 5.94 6.74 9.61
CA THR A 109 5.03 6.37 10.69
C THR A 109 3.67 5.99 10.12
N LEU A 110 3.18 4.83 10.52
CA LEU A 110 1.83 4.39 10.25
C LEU A 110 0.92 4.84 11.39
N VAL A 111 0.05 5.81 11.09
CA VAL A 111 -0.87 6.42 12.04
C VAL A 111 -2.25 5.81 11.84
N VAL A 112 -2.79 5.19 12.89
CA VAL A 112 -4.02 4.37 12.80
C VAL A 112 -5.18 5.09 13.48
N PHE A 113 -6.31 5.21 12.80
CA PHE A 113 -7.51 5.85 13.31
C PHE A 113 -8.70 4.91 13.29
N ASP A 114 -9.52 4.98 14.34
CA ASP A 114 -10.86 4.42 14.32
C ASP A 114 -11.76 5.27 13.42
N LEU A 115 -12.69 4.61 12.73
CA LEU A 115 -13.69 5.27 11.90
C LEU A 115 -14.93 5.66 12.70
N PRO A 116 -15.62 6.77 12.34
CA PRO A 116 -15.26 7.71 11.28
C PRO A 116 -14.16 8.70 11.72
N LEU A 117 -13.21 8.98 10.83
CA LEU A 117 -12.19 10.01 11.04
C LEU A 117 -12.82 11.41 11.06
N LYS A 118 -12.44 12.23 12.04
CA LYS A 118 -12.88 13.63 12.24
C LYS A 118 -11.68 14.51 12.53
N ALA A 119 -11.85 15.83 12.44
CA ALA A 119 -10.77 16.79 12.71
C ALA A 119 -10.15 16.65 14.12
N ALA A 120 -10.96 16.26 15.11
CA ALA A 120 -10.53 16.05 16.49
C ALA A 120 -10.09 14.60 16.81
N SER A 121 -10.11 13.69 15.82
CA SER A 121 -9.70 12.30 16.04
C SER A 121 -8.22 12.23 16.40
N LEU A 122 -7.90 11.43 17.41
CA LEU A 122 -6.53 11.10 17.80
C LEU A 122 -6.16 9.70 17.29
N PRO A 123 -4.87 9.40 17.06
CA PRO A 123 -4.45 8.08 16.63
C PRO A 123 -4.74 7.05 17.71
N ARG A 124 -5.38 5.95 17.33
CA ARG A 124 -5.52 4.78 18.18
C ARG A 124 -4.17 4.10 18.39
N HIS A 125 -3.43 3.93 17.29
CA HIS A 125 -2.09 3.34 17.30
C HIS A 125 -1.14 4.11 16.39
N GLN A 126 0.15 4.01 16.70
CA GLN A 126 1.23 4.55 15.89
C GLN A 126 2.37 3.54 15.79
N PHE A 127 2.85 3.31 14.58
CA PHE A 127 3.93 2.38 14.31
C PHE A 127 5.02 3.06 13.52
N VAL A 128 6.22 3.13 14.09
CA VAL A 128 7.40 3.61 13.37
C VAL A 128 7.93 2.46 12.51
N LEU A 129 7.98 2.63 11.20
CA LEU A 129 8.39 1.62 10.24
C LEU A 129 9.91 1.72 10.03
N SER A 130 10.70 1.05 10.88
CA SER A 130 12.16 1.08 10.69
C SER A 130 12.54 0.47 9.33
N GLY A 131 13.61 0.99 8.74
CA GLY A 131 14.09 0.58 7.42
C GLY A 131 13.33 1.20 6.25
N SER A 132 12.24 1.94 6.50
CA SER A 132 11.62 2.75 5.46
C SER A 132 12.21 4.15 5.45
N ASP A 133 12.29 4.73 4.25
CA ASP A 133 12.47 6.16 4.01
C ASP A 133 11.66 6.47 2.75
N GLY A 134 10.76 7.44 2.85
CA GLY A 134 9.93 7.84 1.72
C GLY A 134 8.96 6.75 1.24
N GLY A 135 8.17 6.17 2.14
CA GLY A 135 7.14 5.21 1.76
C GLY A 135 5.96 5.85 1.00
N ASP A 136 5.52 5.24 -0.11
CA ASP A 136 4.51 5.83 -1.01
C ASP A 136 3.14 5.15 -0.97
N ALA A 137 3.11 3.83 -0.76
CA ALA A 137 1.85 3.08 -0.70
C ALA A 137 1.92 1.95 0.32
N VAL A 138 0.77 1.63 0.91
CA VAL A 138 0.59 0.50 1.84
C VAL A 138 -0.57 -0.40 1.45
N ALA A 139 -0.42 -1.69 1.72
CA ALA A 139 -1.49 -2.66 1.60
C ALA A 139 -1.40 -3.73 2.69
N PHE A 140 -2.53 -4.35 3.02
CA PHE A 140 -2.56 -5.51 3.90
C PHE A 140 -2.77 -6.78 3.09
N ASP A 141 -2.02 -7.83 3.42
CA ASP A 141 -2.35 -9.17 2.94
C ASP A 141 -3.45 -9.84 3.78
N ALA A 142 -3.98 -10.97 3.32
CA ALA A 142 -5.04 -11.69 4.02
C ALA A 142 -4.60 -12.29 5.36
N LYS A 143 -3.29 -12.42 5.61
CA LYS A 143 -2.72 -12.83 6.90
C LYS A 143 -2.61 -11.65 7.88
N GLY A 144 -2.89 -10.42 7.43
CA GLY A 144 -2.80 -9.21 8.24
C GLY A 144 -1.38 -8.65 8.35
N ASN A 145 -0.47 -9.02 7.45
CA ASN A 145 0.83 -8.35 7.34
C ASN A 145 0.68 -7.08 6.52
N LEU A 146 1.48 -6.08 6.87
CA LEU A 146 1.56 -4.82 6.17
C LEU A 146 2.67 -4.90 5.13
N TRP A 147 2.34 -4.53 3.90
CA TRP A 147 3.28 -4.31 2.81
C TRP A 147 3.40 -2.81 2.54
N LEU A 148 4.63 -2.36 2.31
CA LEU A 148 5.00 -0.96 2.07
C LEU A 148 5.89 -0.88 0.83
N SER A 149 5.58 0.02 -0.10
CA SER A 149 6.54 0.47 -1.12
C SER A 149 7.39 1.61 -0.54
N SER A 150 8.72 1.45 -0.56
CA SER A 150 9.68 2.47 -0.11
C SER A 150 10.47 2.97 -1.33
N ALA A 151 9.91 3.96 -2.02
CA ALA A 151 10.44 4.41 -3.31
C ALA A 151 11.87 4.95 -3.22
N THR A 152 12.18 5.72 -2.16
CA THR A 152 13.52 6.31 -1.93
C THR A 152 14.58 5.24 -1.68
N ASN A 153 14.22 4.15 -1.00
CA ASN A 153 15.14 3.04 -0.75
C ASN A 153 15.17 2.02 -1.91
N HIS A 154 14.26 2.13 -2.87
CA HIS A 154 14.06 1.16 -3.95
C HIS A 154 13.68 -0.24 -3.47
N GLU A 155 12.88 -0.30 -2.40
CA GLU A 155 12.54 -1.55 -1.72
C GLU A 155 11.03 -1.73 -1.57
N VAL A 156 10.61 -2.98 -1.44
CA VAL A 156 9.30 -3.36 -0.94
C VAL A 156 9.48 -4.08 0.40
N LEU A 157 8.84 -3.56 1.44
CA LEU A 157 8.99 -4.02 2.81
C LEU A 157 7.73 -4.73 3.29
N ARG A 158 7.88 -5.84 4.02
CA ARG A 158 6.78 -6.50 4.74
C ARG A 158 7.01 -6.47 6.23
N TYR A 159 6.02 -5.98 6.98
CA TYR A 159 5.99 -6.02 8.43
C TYR A 159 4.95 -7.04 8.89
N ASN A 160 5.34 -7.99 9.75
CA ASN A 160 4.43 -9.01 10.25
C ASN A 160 3.52 -8.46 11.35
N GLY A 161 2.23 -8.80 11.28
CA GLY A 161 1.28 -8.61 12.36
C GLY A 161 1.50 -9.59 13.53
N PRO A 162 0.66 -9.53 14.58
CA PRO A 162 -0.42 -8.57 14.79
C PRO A 162 0.08 -7.21 15.29
N PHE A 163 -0.69 -6.16 14.99
CA PHE A 163 -0.37 -4.76 15.30
C PHE A 163 -1.28 -4.22 16.42
N THR A 164 -0.98 -4.56 17.67
CA THR A 164 -1.90 -4.32 18.81
C THR A 164 -1.51 -3.18 19.75
N LYS A 165 -0.29 -2.64 19.63
CA LYS A 165 0.21 -1.55 20.47
C LYS A 165 1.32 -0.76 19.78
N ASN A 166 1.47 0.50 20.17
CA ASN A 166 2.49 1.40 19.62
C ASN A 166 3.89 0.80 19.79
N ARG A 167 4.65 0.75 18.69
CA ARG A 167 6.03 0.27 18.68
C ARG A 167 6.72 0.62 17.37
N THR A 168 8.04 0.54 17.36
CA THR A 168 8.82 0.44 16.13
C THR A 168 8.70 -0.97 15.55
N LEU A 169 8.36 -1.07 14.28
CA LEU A 169 8.30 -2.30 13.51
C LEU A 169 9.58 -2.46 12.70
N LYS A 170 10.08 -3.70 12.60
CA LYS A 170 11.20 -4.08 11.73
C LYS A 170 10.66 -4.89 10.55
N PRO A 171 11.19 -4.68 9.33
CA PRO A 171 10.77 -5.46 8.19
C PRO A 171 11.14 -6.93 8.41
N SER A 172 10.18 -7.80 8.17
CA SER A 172 10.35 -9.25 8.16
C SER A 172 10.83 -9.76 6.80
N VAL A 173 10.53 -9.01 5.74
CA VAL A 173 10.99 -9.22 4.37
C VAL A 173 11.33 -7.87 3.79
N THR A 174 12.44 -7.82 3.07
CA THR A 174 12.90 -6.69 2.28
C THR A 174 13.15 -7.23 0.89
N ILE A 175 12.45 -6.70 -0.11
CA ILE A 175 12.58 -7.10 -1.51
C ILE A 175 13.23 -5.96 -2.27
N ASN A 176 14.44 -6.23 -2.76
CA ASN A 176 15.29 -5.26 -3.45
C ASN A 176 15.54 -5.80 -4.85
N GLY A 177 15.05 -5.10 -5.87
CA GLY A 177 15.21 -5.52 -7.27
C GLY A 177 16.10 -4.61 -8.11
N GLY A 178 16.98 -3.81 -7.50
CA GLY A 178 17.81 -2.81 -8.18
C GLY A 178 17.17 -1.42 -8.15
N SER A 179 17.25 -0.67 -9.26
CA SER A 179 16.66 0.69 -9.42
C SER A 179 15.13 0.66 -9.56
N LEU A 180 14.46 0.02 -8.61
CA LEU A 180 13.01 -0.12 -8.56
C LEU A 180 12.40 1.03 -7.77
N TYR A 181 11.91 2.06 -8.44
CA TYR A 181 11.08 3.06 -7.77
C TYR A 181 9.67 2.49 -7.62
N ALA A 182 9.45 1.75 -6.54
CA ALA A 182 8.17 1.18 -6.17
C ALA A 182 7.24 2.28 -5.65
N TYR A 183 6.16 2.57 -6.36
CA TYR A 183 5.22 3.65 -5.99
C TYR A 183 3.92 3.10 -5.44
N ALA A 184 3.15 2.35 -6.24
CA ALA A 184 1.90 1.75 -5.80
C ALA A 184 2.10 0.29 -5.37
N ILE A 185 1.27 -0.18 -4.45
CA ILE A 185 1.23 -1.58 -4.02
C ILE A 185 -0.21 -2.05 -3.90
N ALA A 186 -0.48 -3.27 -4.39
CA ALA A 186 -1.75 -3.95 -4.23
C ALA A 186 -1.51 -5.41 -3.86
N VAL A 187 -2.43 -5.97 -3.07
CA VAL A 187 -2.42 -7.40 -2.71
C VAL A 187 -3.73 -8.01 -3.13
N ASP A 188 -3.69 -9.13 -3.85
CA ASP A 188 -4.90 -9.83 -4.25
C ASP A 188 -5.43 -10.78 -3.16
N LYS A 189 -6.58 -11.39 -3.45
CA LYS A 189 -7.29 -12.31 -2.55
C LYS A 189 -6.51 -13.60 -2.24
N VAL A 190 -5.50 -13.93 -3.05
CA VAL A 190 -4.67 -15.14 -2.92
C VAL A 190 -3.27 -14.78 -2.36
N ASN A 191 -3.08 -13.53 -1.93
CA ASN A 191 -1.83 -12.97 -1.38
C ASN A 191 -0.69 -12.78 -2.41
N ASN A 192 -1.01 -12.62 -3.69
CA ASN A 192 -0.02 -12.08 -4.63
C ASN A 192 0.15 -10.58 -4.39
N VAL A 193 1.41 -10.11 -4.44
CA VAL A 193 1.76 -8.70 -4.28
C VAL A 193 2.09 -8.12 -5.66
N TYR A 194 1.46 -7.00 -5.99
CA TYR A 194 1.65 -6.27 -7.24
C TYR A 194 2.20 -4.90 -6.91
N VAL A 195 3.20 -4.47 -7.66
CA VAL A 195 3.92 -3.21 -7.40
C VAL A 195 4.11 -2.48 -8.72
N SER A 196 3.71 -1.21 -8.76
CA SER A 196 4.03 -0.36 -9.90
C SER A 196 5.45 0.18 -9.74
N LEU A 197 6.21 0.09 -10.81
CA LEU A 197 7.62 0.46 -10.85
C LEU A 197 7.79 1.61 -11.83
N PHE A 198 8.56 2.62 -11.45
CA PHE A 198 9.01 3.65 -12.36
C PHE A 198 10.50 3.45 -12.66
N ASN A 199 10.88 3.45 -13.94
CA ASN A 199 12.29 3.44 -14.34
C ASN A 199 12.55 4.57 -15.34
N GLY A 200 12.75 5.78 -14.82
CA GLY A 200 13.34 6.92 -15.54
C GLY A 200 12.69 7.36 -16.87
N GLY A 201 11.49 6.87 -17.19
CA GLY A 201 10.82 7.12 -18.48
C GLY A 201 9.70 6.13 -18.86
N SER A 202 9.52 5.02 -18.12
CA SER A 202 8.37 4.11 -18.30
C SER A 202 7.83 3.62 -16.95
N GLU A 203 6.51 3.59 -16.84
CA GLU A 203 5.78 2.90 -15.77
C GLU A 203 5.65 1.42 -16.17
N ILE A 204 6.11 0.52 -15.31
CA ILE A 204 6.04 -0.92 -15.51
C ILE A 204 5.27 -1.51 -14.32
N ASP A 205 4.10 -2.07 -14.57
CA ASP A 205 3.40 -2.89 -13.58
C ASP A 205 4.04 -4.27 -13.51
N CYS A 206 4.68 -4.58 -12.39
CA CYS A 206 5.30 -5.87 -12.16
C CYS A 206 4.50 -6.67 -11.13
N ARG A 207 4.25 -7.93 -11.46
CA ARG A 207 3.84 -8.92 -10.48
C ARG A 207 5.08 -9.33 -9.69
N LEU A 208 5.04 -9.10 -8.38
CA LEU A 208 6.04 -9.63 -7.48
C LEU A 208 5.50 -10.95 -6.95
N GLU A 209 5.82 -12.06 -7.61
CA GLU A 209 5.66 -13.38 -7.00
C GLU A 209 6.72 -13.54 -5.92
N ALA A 210 6.48 -12.94 -4.75
CA ALA A 210 7.14 -13.36 -3.53
C ALA A 210 6.57 -14.72 -3.15
N ALA A 211 7.04 -15.78 -3.80
CA ALA A 211 6.86 -17.14 -3.31
C ALA A 211 7.64 -17.25 -2.00
N VAL A 212 7.04 -16.80 -0.90
CA VAL A 212 7.46 -17.20 0.43
C VAL A 212 7.02 -18.65 0.57
N GLN A 213 7.81 -19.58 0.02
CA GLN A 213 7.71 -20.96 0.43
C GLN A 213 8.09 -20.99 1.91
N GLU A 214 7.06 -20.99 2.75
CA GLU A 214 7.17 -21.34 4.16
C GLU A 214 7.46 -22.86 4.17
N GLU A 215 8.72 -23.25 3.93
CA GLU A 215 9.11 -24.66 4.07
C GLU A 215 8.87 -25.05 5.53
N ALA A 216 7.84 -25.86 5.74
CA ALA A 216 7.63 -26.55 7.00
C ALA A 216 8.82 -27.50 7.19
N VAL A 217 9.79 -27.10 8.02
CA VAL A 217 10.86 -27.99 8.46
C VAL A 217 10.22 -29.03 9.38
N PHE A 218 9.87 -30.19 8.84
CA PHE A 218 9.72 -31.39 9.63
C PHE A 218 11.11 -31.75 10.18
N SER A 219 11.34 -31.41 11.44
CA SER A 219 12.47 -31.92 12.21
C SER A 219 12.17 -33.37 12.57
N ASP A 220 12.51 -34.31 11.70
CA ASP A 220 12.80 -35.66 12.16
C ASP A 220 14.06 -35.58 13.03
N ARG A 221 13.83 -35.54 14.34
CA ARG A 221 14.84 -35.91 15.32
C ARG A 221 14.89 -37.45 15.40
N PRO A 222 16.08 -38.00 15.65
CA PRO A 222 16.51 -39.32 15.17
C PRO A 222 15.69 -40.50 15.68
#